data_AF-A0A131YC88-F1
#
_entry.id   AF-A0A131YC88-F1
#
_cell.length_a   1.000
_cell.length_b   1.000
_cell.length_c   1.000
_cell.angle_alpha   90.00
_cell.angle_beta   90.00
_cell.angle_gamma   90.00
#
_symmetry.space_group_name_H-M   'P 1'
#
loop_
_entity.id
_entity.type
_entity.pdbx_description
1 polymer ?
#
loop_
_entity_poly.entity_id
_entity_poly.type
_entity_poly.pdbx_seq_one_letter_code
_entity_poly.pdbx_strand_id
1 'polypeptide(L)'
;MRMIRIALLLLIGVLPALCLENGLARTPPMGWLAWERFQCNIDCSREPENCISERLFKEMAEALVYEGYRDVGYEYVNIDDCWMNKERDVVGRLQANLTRFPNGIKHIADFMHARGLKLGIYGNVGTKTCAGYAGSLGNLYTDAQTFADWEVDMVKMDGCYANIQDYPRLYTDFGDAINRTGRPMVYSCSWPAYEVSYGASPNYKLIGHHCNLWRNYVDIADTWQSVESVIDYYAANQNSLTAAAAPGRWNDPDMLVIGNFGLSYDQSRAQMAIWAIIAAPLLMSNDLRRMRPEFKQILQNRAIIAVNQDPLGIMGRKIRVEDGIETWIRPVTPVVGVTGYSYAVVFFNRNIMGTTREHITQLRTLGLFHPLGYRVTDLFENRFSGVYLPDDYLAVRVNPAGGVTMVKAEAVAPAPPVRRPFSTPLPRFSQRQELPVAGIAMTGRNAELTVIPTLAPQRTANGIGVPFDYIVGTEGLRRRLRVHALRSTPSPRSIHRPPLST
;
A
#
# COMPACT_ATOMS: atom_id res chain seq x y z
N MET A 1 -69.65 5.73 12.88
CA MET A 1 -68.50 5.38 13.73
C MET A 1 -67.71 4.23 13.14
N ARG A 2 -66.64 4.51 12.38
CA ARG A 2 -65.52 3.57 12.18
C ARG A 2 -64.25 4.42 12.05
N MET A 3 -63.46 4.44 13.13
CA MET A 3 -62.22 5.21 13.24
C MET A 3 -61.13 4.55 12.39
N ILE A 4 -60.55 5.32 11.47
CA ILE A 4 -59.34 4.96 10.73
C ILE A 4 -58.16 5.24 11.66
N ARG A 5 -57.47 4.19 12.10
CA ARG A 5 -56.20 4.31 12.85
C ARG A 5 -55.08 4.54 11.85
N ILE A 6 -54.54 5.75 11.81
CA ILE A 6 -53.30 6.08 11.11
C ILE A 6 -52.15 5.54 11.97
N ALA A 7 -51.42 4.55 11.45
CA ALA A 7 -50.19 4.07 12.06
C ALA A 7 -49.06 5.06 11.74
N LEU A 8 -48.56 5.74 12.77
CA LEU A 8 -47.37 6.59 12.68
C LEU A 8 -46.13 5.67 12.66
N LEU A 9 -45.48 5.54 11.50
CA LEU A 9 -44.17 4.91 11.37
C LEU A 9 -43.12 5.85 12.00
N LEU A 10 -42.68 5.52 13.21
CA LEU A 10 -41.51 6.11 13.85
C LEU A 10 -40.27 5.70 13.04
N LEU A 11 -39.77 6.60 12.20
CA LEU A 11 -38.43 6.52 11.62
C LEU A 11 -37.44 6.64 12.77
N ILE A 12 -36.95 5.52 13.28
CA ILE A 12 -35.76 5.50 14.14
C ILE A 12 -34.59 5.83 13.23
N GLY A 13 -34.27 7.12 13.14
CA GLY A 13 -33.02 7.58 12.52
C GLY A 13 -31.87 6.98 13.30
N VAL A 14 -31.18 6.00 12.69
CA VAL A 14 -29.84 5.64 13.11
C VAL A 14 -28.99 6.88 12.82
N LEU A 15 -28.73 7.70 13.83
CA LEU A 15 -27.71 8.73 13.73
C LEU A 15 -26.41 8.01 13.35
N PRO A 16 -25.86 8.19 12.14
CA PRO A 16 -24.53 7.69 11.88
C PRO A 16 -23.63 8.33 12.93
N ALA A 17 -22.77 7.54 13.58
CA ALA A 17 -21.73 8.09 14.41
C ALA A 17 -21.03 9.17 13.56
N LEU A 18 -21.10 10.43 13.98
CA LEU A 18 -20.53 11.59 13.28
C LEU A 18 -19.00 11.48 13.32
N CYS A 19 -18.42 10.58 12.52
CA CYS A 19 -16.98 10.36 12.39
C CYS A 19 -16.28 11.59 11.77
N LEU A 20 -14.95 11.66 11.85
CA LEU A 20 -14.19 12.66 11.11
C LEU A 20 -14.50 12.52 9.63
N GLU A 21 -15.26 13.45 9.09
CA GLU A 21 -15.77 13.41 7.72
C GLU A 21 -15.25 14.63 6.97
N ASN A 22 -13.93 14.73 6.86
CA ASN A 22 -13.25 15.81 6.15
C ASN A 22 -13.00 15.52 4.67
N GLY A 23 -13.53 14.40 4.13
CA GLY A 23 -13.37 14.04 2.73
C GLY A 23 -12.07 13.29 2.39
N LEU A 24 -11.09 13.30 3.28
CA LEU A 24 -9.71 12.86 3.00
C LEU A 24 -9.42 11.43 3.45
N ALA A 25 -8.25 10.91 3.06
CA ALA A 25 -7.73 9.59 3.44
C ALA A 25 -8.76 8.46 3.25
N ARG A 26 -9.52 8.44 2.16
CA ARG A 26 -10.53 7.40 1.89
C ARG A 26 -9.93 6.02 1.64
N THR A 27 -8.67 6.00 1.25
CA THR A 27 -7.76 4.87 1.33
C THR A 27 -6.56 5.28 2.20
N PRO A 28 -5.76 4.34 2.70
CA PRO A 28 -4.58 4.67 3.50
C PRO A 28 -3.64 5.60 2.71
N PRO A 29 -3.11 6.69 3.31
CA PRO A 29 -2.19 7.58 2.63
C PRO A 29 -0.95 6.85 2.11
N MET A 30 -0.48 7.21 0.92
CA MET A 30 0.75 6.69 0.33
C MET A 30 1.71 7.85 0.04
N GLY A 31 2.95 7.73 0.48
CA GLY A 31 3.93 8.80 0.28
C GLY A 31 5.32 8.47 0.80
N TRP A 32 6.05 9.53 1.14
CA TRP A 32 7.40 9.47 1.67
C TRP A 32 7.51 10.41 2.89
N LEU A 33 8.23 10.00 3.92
CA LEU A 33 8.42 10.72 5.18
C LEU A 33 9.89 10.65 5.61
N ALA A 34 10.49 11.79 5.97
CA ALA A 34 11.94 11.89 6.17
C ALA A 34 12.53 11.16 7.40
N TRP A 35 11.73 10.84 8.41
CA TRP A 35 12.21 10.58 9.78
C TRP A 35 13.14 9.38 9.93
N GLU A 36 12.72 8.19 9.53
CA GLU A 36 13.49 6.96 9.83
C GLU A 36 14.88 7.01 9.17
N ARG A 37 14.94 7.41 7.89
CA ARG A 37 16.18 7.42 7.13
C ARG A 37 17.08 8.63 7.39
N PHE A 38 16.51 9.83 7.54
CA PHE A 38 17.28 11.09 7.60
C PHE A 38 17.30 11.74 8.99
N GLN A 39 16.39 11.34 9.87
CA GLN A 39 16.32 11.74 11.28
C GLN A 39 16.43 13.26 11.45
N CYS A 40 17.15 13.71 12.47
CA CYS A 40 17.40 15.11 12.76
C CYS A 40 18.77 15.59 12.24
N ASN A 41 19.21 15.11 11.06
CA ASN A 41 20.48 15.57 10.47
C ASN A 41 20.35 17.03 10.00
N ILE A 42 20.97 17.97 10.72
CA ILE A 42 20.92 19.40 10.37
C ILE A 42 22.27 19.96 9.90
N ASP A 43 23.32 19.13 9.84
CA ASP A 43 24.66 19.57 9.44
C ASP A 43 24.83 19.55 7.92
N CYS A 44 24.22 20.54 7.27
CA CYS A 44 24.33 20.71 5.82
C CYS A 44 25.72 21.11 5.34
N SER A 45 26.64 21.49 6.24
CA SER A 45 28.01 21.81 5.87
C SER A 45 28.82 20.54 5.60
N ARG A 46 28.58 19.50 6.42
CA ARG A 46 29.26 18.20 6.29
C ARG A 46 28.48 17.22 5.43
N GLU A 47 27.15 17.25 5.50
CA GLU A 47 26.26 16.31 4.79
C GLU A 47 25.18 17.04 3.97
N PRO A 48 25.58 17.85 2.96
CA PRO A 48 24.66 18.68 2.18
C PRO A 48 23.60 17.89 1.41
N GLU A 49 23.84 16.60 1.14
CA GLU A 49 22.90 15.71 0.45
C GLU A 49 21.86 15.07 1.38
N ASN A 50 22.15 14.96 2.69
CA ASN A 50 21.32 14.19 3.61
C ASN A 50 20.76 15.01 4.77
N CYS A 51 21.22 16.24 4.95
CA CYS A 51 20.64 17.12 5.95
C CYS A 51 19.19 17.48 5.60
N ILE A 52 18.35 17.63 6.63
CA ILE A 52 16.97 18.09 6.53
C ILE A 52 16.97 19.50 5.97
N SER A 53 16.68 19.64 4.68
CA SER A 53 16.77 20.88 3.94
C SER A 53 15.79 20.91 2.78
N GLU A 54 15.46 22.09 2.28
CA GLU A 54 14.63 22.27 1.09
C GLU A 54 15.12 21.42 -0.09
N ARG A 55 16.45 21.33 -0.27
CA ARG A 55 17.07 20.52 -1.31
C ARG A 55 16.68 19.05 -1.20
N LEU A 56 16.78 18.47 0.00
CA LEU A 56 16.43 17.06 0.23
C LEU A 56 15.00 16.76 -0.23
N PHE A 57 14.03 17.57 0.22
CA PHE A 57 12.62 17.34 -0.12
C PHE A 57 12.33 17.50 -1.62
N LYS A 58 12.98 18.47 -2.28
CA LYS A 58 12.85 18.65 -3.73
C LYS A 58 13.43 17.48 -4.52
N GLU A 59 14.59 16.96 -4.13
CA GLU A 59 15.19 15.79 -4.77
C GLU A 59 14.32 14.53 -4.57
N MET A 60 13.75 14.32 -3.39
CA MET A 60 12.84 13.19 -3.14
C MET A 60 11.54 13.31 -3.94
N ALA A 61 10.99 14.53 -4.06
CA ALA A 61 9.83 14.79 -4.89
C ALA A 61 10.09 14.52 -6.38
N GLU A 62 11.26 14.91 -6.88
CA GLU A 62 11.67 14.60 -8.24
C GLU A 62 11.86 13.10 -8.45
N ALA A 63 12.49 12.39 -7.50
CA ALA A 63 12.60 10.95 -7.55
C ALA A 63 11.22 10.26 -7.53
N LEU A 64 10.27 10.71 -6.70
CA LEU A 64 8.90 10.16 -6.69
C LEU A 64 8.23 10.25 -8.07
N VAL A 65 8.46 11.35 -8.79
CA VAL A 65 7.91 11.56 -10.14
C VAL A 65 8.68 10.74 -11.18
N TYR A 66 9.99 10.95 -11.30
CA TYR A 66 10.78 10.37 -12.40
C TYR A 66 10.97 8.85 -12.26
N GLU A 67 11.00 8.34 -11.03
CA GLU A 67 11.14 6.90 -10.79
C GLU A 67 9.79 6.16 -10.78
N GLY A 68 8.66 6.85 -10.97
CA GLY A 68 7.33 6.26 -11.15
C GLY A 68 6.57 5.92 -9.87
N TYR A 69 7.02 6.38 -8.69
CA TYR A 69 6.32 6.15 -7.43
C TYR A 69 4.98 6.89 -7.37
N ARG A 70 4.93 8.13 -7.85
CA ARG A 70 3.69 8.89 -7.97
C ARG A 70 2.67 8.15 -8.84
N ASP A 71 3.13 7.53 -9.93
CA ASP A 71 2.27 6.83 -10.90
C ASP A 71 1.71 5.49 -10.37
N VAL A 72 2.18 5.02 -9.21
CA VAL A 72 1.58 3.90 -8.46
C VAL A 72 0.86 4.36 -7.18
N GLY A 73 0.78 5.67 -6.92
CA GLY A 73 -0.04 6.26 -5.85
C GLY A 73 0.71 6.99 -4.74
N TYR A 74 2.05 6.96 -4.70
CA TYR A 74 2.81 7.68 -3.66
C TYR A 74 2.81 9.19 -3.94
N GLU A 75 1.91 9.93 -3.30
CA GLU A 75 1.66 11.34 -3.60
C GLU A 75 2.08 12.31 -2.49
N TYR A 76 2.27 11.86 -1.25
CA TYR A 76 2.67 12.73 -0.13
C TYR A 76 4.20 12.80 0.02
N VAL A 77 4.75 13.99 0.24
CA VAL A 77 6.13 14.24 0.68
C VAL A 77 6.08 14.93 2.03
N ASN A 78 6.44 14.23 3.09
CA ASN A 78 6.21 14.66 4.46
C ASN A 78 7.52 15.08 5.14
N ILE A 79 7.56 16.35 5.55
CA ILE A 79 8.59 16.89 6.42
C ILE A 79 8.30 16.40 7.85
N ASP A 80 9.31 15.80 8.51
CA ASP A 80 9.22 15.43 9.93
C ASP A 80 9.94 16.45 10.83
N ASP A 81 10.31 16.10 12.06
CA ASP A 81 10.94 17.02 13.01
C ASP A 81 12.21 17.72 12.45
N CYS A 82 12.68 18.74 13.15
CA CYS A 82 13.92 19.48 12.86
C CYS A 82 13.90 20.38 11.61
N TRP A 83 12.74 20.70 11.03
CA TRP A 83 12.66 21.66 9.92
C TRP A 83 12.66 23.14 10.35
N MET A 84 12.11 23.42 11.53
CA MET A 84 11.87 24.77 12.04
C MET A 84 13.05 25.35 12.82
N ASN A 85 13.01 26.64 13.15
CA ASN A 85 13.87 27.22 14.18
C ASN A 85 13.38 26.80 15.58
N LYS A 86 14.28 26.86 16.57
CA LYS A 86 13.92 26.60 17.97
C LYS A 86 12.99 27.65 18.55
N GLU A 87 13.10 28.88 18.05
CA GLU A 87 12.27 30.02 18.45
C GLU A 87 11.29 30.40 17.35
N ARG A 88 10.11 30.85 17.77
CA ARG A 88 9.07 31.44 16.92
C ARG A 88 9.50 32.83 16.44
N ASP A 89 8.80 33.34 15.45
CA ASP A 89 8.97 34.74 15.04
C ASP A 89 8.38 35.72 16.08
N VAL A 90 8.53 37.03 15.82
CA VAL A 90 8.09 38.11 16.74
C VAL A 90 6.57 38.18 16.94
N VAL A 91 5.78 37.53 16.08
CA VAL A 91 4.31 37.44 16.20
C VAL A 91 3.85 36.05 16.68
N GLY A 92 4.78 35.18 17.08
CA GLY A 92 4.49 33.86 17.63
C GLY A 92 4.23 32.75 16.60
N ARG A 93 4.51 32.96 15.30
CA ARG A 93 4.36 31.91 14.28
C ARG A 93 5.59 31.03 14.18
N LEU A 94 5.38 29.78 13.77
CA LEU A 94 6.47 28.89 13.41
C LEU A 94 7.22 29.44 12.18
N GLN A 95 8.53 29.26 12.18
CA GLN A 95 9.40 29.71 11.09
C GLN A 95 10.37 28.60 10.71
N ALA A 96 10.51 28.37 9.39
CA ALA A 96 11.50 27.43 8.88
C ALA A 96 12.91 27.94 9.15
N ASN A 97 13.87 27.02 9.27
CA ASN A 97 15.26 27.42 9.36
C ASN A 97 15.76 27.97 8.01
N LEU A 98 15.92 29.29 7.90
CA LEU A 98 16.24 29.96 6.62
C LEU A 98 17.60 29.58 6.00
N THR A 99 18.52 29.00 6.77
CA THR A 99 19.77 28.46 6.18
C THR A 99 19.50 27.18 5.39
N ARG A 100 18.60 26.32 5.87
CA ARG A 100 18.27 25.02 5.25
C ARG A 100 17.04 25.08 4.34
N PHE A 101 16.15 26.04 4.59
CA PHE A 101 14.90 26.31 3.88
C PHE A 101 14.84 27.78 3.45
N PRO A 102 15.76 28.23 2.58
CA PRO A 102 15.95 29.65 2.26
C PRO A 102 14.73 30.30 1.60
N ASN A 103 13.88 29.52 0.92
CA ASN A 103 12.68 30.05 0.27
C ASN A 103 11.40 29.83 1.10
N GLY A 104 11.51 29.26 2.30
CA GLY A 104 10.38 28.97 3.19
C GLY A 104 9.50 27.78 2.74
N ILE A 105 8.54 27.42 3.60
CA ILE A 105 7.71 26.21 3.41
C ILE A 105 6.70 26.35 2.28
N LYS A 106 6.06 27.52 2.11
CA LYS A 106 5.12 27.77 1.01
C LYS A 106 5.74 27.47 -0.36
N HIS A 107 7.00 27.85 -0.56
CA HIS A 107 7.73 27.55 -1.80
C HIS A 107 7.94 26.06 -2.04
N ILE A 108 8.10 25.27 -0.98
CA ILE A 108 8.15 23.81 -1.07
C ILE A 108 6.78 23.26 -1.44
N ALA A 109 5.71 23.75 -0.82
CA ALA A 109 4.34 23.35 -1.15
C ALA A 109 4.05 23.60 -2.64
N ASP A 110 4.35 24.80 -3.13
CA ASP A 110 4.22 25.16 -4.54
C ASP A 110 5.01 24.21 -5.47
N PHE A 111 6.23 23.85 -5.05
CA PHE A 111 7.06 22.91 -5.80
C PHE A 111 6.46 21.49 -5.86
N MET A 112 5.86 21.02 -4.74
CA MET A 112 5.15 19.74 -4.68
C MET A 112 3.90 19.75 -5.56
N HIS A 113 3.06 20.78 -5.41
CA HIS A 113 1.80 20.89 -6.14
C HIS A 113 2.00 20.99 -7.64
N ALA A 114 3.04 21.72 -8.10
CA ALA A 114 3.41 21.79 -9.51
C ALA A 114 3.80 20.42 -10.13
N ARG A 115 4.09 19.42 -9.29
CA ARG A 115 4.44 18.04 -9.67
C ARG A 115 3.30 17.04 -9.45
N GLY A 116 2.12 17.51 -9.04
CA GLY A 116 1.01 16.65 -8.67
C GLY A 116 1.27 15.84 -7.40
N LEU A 117 2.15 16.34 -6.53
CA LEU A 117 2.42 15.81 -5.20
C LEU A 117 1.75 16.69 -4.14
N LYS A 118 1.74 16.20 -2.90
CA LYS A 118 1.18 16.84 -1.71
C LYS A 118 2.28 17.05 -0.68
N LEU A 119 2.26 18.16 0.04
CA LEU A 119 3.23 18.44 1.11
C LEU A 119 2.63 18.07 2.48
N GLY A 120 3.34 17.24 3.23
CA GLY A 120 3.10 17.07 4.66
C GLY A 120 4.10 17.83 5.52
N ILE A 121 3.69 18.20 6.73
CA ILE A 121 4.55 18.84 7.72
C ILE A 121 4.37 18.24 9.11
N TYR A 122 5.33 18.52 9.98
CA TYR A 122 5.36 18.08 11.36
C TYR A 122 5.20 19.24 12.34
N GLY A 123 4.40 18.99 13.38
CA GLY A 123 4.30 19.78 14.60
C GLY A 123 4.21 18.88 15.83
N ASN A 124 4.05 19.48 17.00
CA ASN A 124 3.99 18.75 18.27
C ASN A 124 3.02 19.45 19.23
N VAL A 125 2.10 18.72 19.86
CA VAL A 125 1.06 19.33 20.73
C VAL A 125 1.62 19.86 22.06
N GLY A 126 2.83 19.48 22.44
CA GLY A 126 3.53 19.92 23.64
C GLY A 126 4.30 21.22 23.47
N THR A 127 5.10 21.53 24.50
CA THR A 127 5.89 22.78 24.54
C THR A 127 7.07 22.76 23.57
N LYS A 128 7.57 21.57 23.23
CA LYS A 128 8.67 21.36 22.29
C LYS A 128 8.42 20.11 21.45
N THR A 129 9.02 20.06 20.27
CA THR A 129 9.14 18.82 19.51
C THR A 129 10.05 17.83 20.22
N CYS A 130 10.05 16.56 19.80
CA CYS A 130 10.91 15.54 20.44
C CYS A 130 12.41 15.89 20.32
N ALA A 131 12.84 16.54 19.23
CA ALA A 131 14.19 17.06 19.06
C ALA A 131 14.44 18.44 19.70
N GLY A 132 13.47 18.97 20.45
CA GLY A 132 13.62 20.20 21.24
C GLY A 132 13.41 21.50 20.45
N TYR A 133 12.71 21.46 19.32
CA TYR A 133 12.27 22.65 18.56
C TYR A 133 10.96 23.21 19.12
N ALA A 134 10.50 24.35 18.60
CA ALA A 134 9.26 24.98 19.06
C ALA A 134 8.05 24.04 18.96
N GLY A 135 7.36 23.79 20.08
CA GLY A 135 6.11 23.04 20.10
C GLY A 135 4.88 23.95 19.97
N SER A 136 3.71 23.35 19.80
CA SER A 136 2.45 24.04 19.51
C SER A 136 1.57 24.29 20.73
N LEU A 137 2.00 23.90 21.95
CA LEU A 137 1.25 24.23 23.16
C LEU A 137 1.07 25.74 23.30
N GLY A 138 -0.18 26.17 23.51
CA GLY A 138 -0.56 27.59 23.55
C GLY A 138 -0.68 28.27 22.17
N ASN A 139 -0.31 27.60 21.08
CA ASN A 139 -0.28 28.14 19.71
C ASN A 139 -1.02 27.25 18.69
N LEU A 140 -1.81 26.26 19.12
CA LEU A 140 -2.47 25.28 18.25
C LEU A 140 -3.23 25.92 17.06
N TYR A 141 -4.03 26.96 17.32
CA TYR A 141 -4.78 27.67 16.28
C TYR A 141 -3.87 28.47 15.33
N THR A 142 -2.87 29.17 15.88
CA THR A 142 -1.88 29.92 15.10
C THR A 142 -1.11 29.00 14.17
N ASP A 143 -0.72 27.82 14.66
CA ASP A 143 0.07 26.84 13.89
C ASP A 143 -0.79 26.18 12.82
N ALA A 144 -2.03 25.79 13.12
CA ALA A 144 -2.96 25.28 12.12
C ALA A 144 -3.17 26.29 10.98
N GLN A 145 -3.41 27.57 11.32
CA GLN A 145 -3.53 28.62 10.32
C GLN A 145 -2.22 28.82 9.55
N THR A 146 -1.07 28.73 10.22
CA THR A 146 0.24 28.84 9.55
C THR A 146 0.44 27.75 8.51
N PHE A 147 0.08 26.50 8.83
CA PHE A 147 0.14 25.39 7.88
C PHE A 147 -0.84 25.57 6.71
N ALA A 148 -2.05 26.08 6.99
CA ALA A 148 -3.01 26.39 5.94
C ALA A 148 -2.54 27.51 5.01
N ASP A 149 -1.96 28.59 5.56
CA ASP A 149 -1.39 29.71 4.79
C ASP A 149 -0.23 29.24 3.90
N TRP A 150 0.54 28.24 4.35
CA TRP A 150 1.60 27.60 3.57
C TRP A 150 1.11 26.55 2.59
N GLU A 151 -0.19 26.31 2.55
CA GLU A 151 -0.82 25.32 1.68
C GLU A 151 -0.33 23.88 1.91
N VAL A 152 -0.10 23.52 3.17
CA VAL A 152 0.21 22.14 3.57
C VAL A 152 -1.01 21.23 3.36
N ASP A 153 -0.81 19.97 3.00
CA ASP A 153 -1.86 18.98 2.70
C ASP A 153 -2.00 17.89 3.77
N MET A 154 -0.97 17.71 4.62
CA MET A 154 -0.96 16.75 5.72
C MET A 154 -0.20 17.31 6.91
N VAL A 155 -0.71 17.11 8.12
CA VAL A 155 -0.03 17.52 9.36
C VAL A 155 0.11 16.30 10.27
N LYS A 156 1.34 15.96 10.61
CA LYS A 156 1.66 15.05 11.71
C LYS A 156 1.82 15.86 12.99
N MET A 157 1.01 15.58 14.01
CA MET A 157 1.20 16.14 15.35
C MET A 157 1.69 15.08 16.31
N ASP A 158 2.82 15.39 16.91
CA ASP A 158 3.50 14.53 17.86
C ASP A 158 3.23 14.92 19.31
N GLY A 159 3.64 14.09 20.28
CA GLY A 159 3.18 14.17 21.68
C GLY A 159 4.23 14.49 22.75
N CYS A 160 5.52 14.62 22.39
CA CYS A 160 6.58 14.94 23.34
C CYS A 160 6.32 16.25 24.13
N TYR A 161 6.87 16.35 25.34
CA TYR A 161 6.80 17.57 26.17
C TYR A 161 5.39 18.12 26.43
N ALA A 162 4.39 17.23 26.48
CA ALA A 162 3.03 17.49 26.93
C ALA A 162 2.65 16.49 28.03
N ASN A 163 1.68 16.86 28.87
CA ASN A 163 1.09 15.95 29.84
C ASN A 163 0.11 15.02 29.11
N ILE A 164 0.24 13.71 29.31
CA ILE A 164 -0.64 12.70 28.73
C ILE A 164 -2.12 12.95 29.05
N GLN A 165 -2.43 13.48 30.23
CA GLN A 165 -3.81 13.78 30.64
C GLN A 165 -4.45 14.90 29.80
N ASP A 166 -3.63 15.73 29.15
CA ASP A 166 -4.08 16.79 28.27
C ASP A 166 -4.31 16.32 26.82
N TYR A 167 -3.85 15.13 26.42
CA TYR A 167 -3.95 14.68 25.02
C TYR A 167 -5.39 14.67 24.46
N PRO A 168 -6.41 14.20 25.20
CA PRO A 168 -7.78 14.28 24.71
C PRO A 168 -8.21 15.69 24.33
N ARG A 169 -7.72 16.71 25.03
CA ARG A 169 -8.01 18.10 24.70
C ARG A 169 -7.07 18.61 23.60
N LEU A 170 -5.76 18.42 23.71
CA LEU A 170 -4.78 19.00 22.80
C LEU A 170 -4.92 18.50 21.35
N TYR A 171 -5.14 17.20 21.15
CA TYR A 171 -5.30 16.64 19.81
C TYR A 171 -6.67 17.00 19.20
N THR A 172 -7.73 17.06 20.01
CA THR A 172 -9.06 17.45 19.52
C THR A 172 -9.11 18.95 19.21
N ASP A 173 -8.54 19.81 20.07
CA ASP A 173 -8.38 21.25 19.85
C ASP A 173 -7.61 21.53 18.54
N PHE A 174 -6.55 20.76 18.25
CA PHE A 174 -5.81 20.93 17.00
C PHE A 174 -6.57 20.41 15.78
N GLY A 175 -7.30 19.30 15.89
CA GLY A 175 -8.20 18.83 14.84
C GLY A 175 -9.28 19.87 14.48
N ASP A 176 -9.86 20.49 15.51
CA ASP A 176 -10.81 21.59 15.35
C ASP A 176 -10.15 22.84 14.73
N ALA A 177 -8.91 23.14 15.13
CA ALA A 177 -8.13 24.23 14.57
C ALA A 177 -7.86 24.03 13.07
N ILE A 178 -7.45 22.83 12.64
CA ILE A 178 -7.30 22.46 11.22
C ILE A 178 -8.61 22.74 10.47
N ASN A 179 -9.73 22.24 10.98
CA ASN A 179 -11.03 22.39 10.32
C ASN A 179 -11.44 23.86 10.16
N ARG A 180 -11.17 24.70 11.16
CA ARG A 180 -11.46 26.15 11.13
C ARG A 180 -10.68 26.92 10.08
N THR A 181 -9.51 26.44 9.66
CA THR A 181 -8.74 27.08 8.58
C THR A 181 -9.47 27.04 7.24
N GLY A 182 -10.41 26.11 7.07
CA GLY A 182 -11.09 25.85 5.80
C GLY A 182 -10.24 25.12 4.75
N ARG A 183 -8.95 24.87 5.01
CA ARG A 183 -8.10 24.07 4.13
C ARG A 183 -8.19 22.58 4.49
N PRO A 184 -8.54 21.70 3.54
CA PRO A 184 -8.47 20.25 3.78
C PRO A 184 -7.02 19.81 4.01
N MET A 185 -6.73 19.29 5.20
CA MET A 185 -5.44 18.71 5.55
C MET A 185 -5.64 17.35 6.22
N VAL A 186 -4.89 16.34 5.78
CA VAL A 186 -4.86 15.02 6.44
C VAL A 186 -4.24 15.18 7.82
N TYR A 187 -4.94 14.76 8.87
CA TYR A 187 -4.44 14.88 10.24
C TYR A 187 -3.92 13.54 10.79
N SER A 188 -2.60 13.45 10.97
CA SER A 188 -1.90 12.31 11.56
C SER A 188 -1.57 12.55 13.03
N CYS A 189 -2.07 11.70 13.93
CA CYS A 189 -1.98 11.88 15.36
C CYS A 189 -1.05 10.85 16.02
N SER A 190 -0.01 11.29 16.74
CA SER A 190 0.78 10.36 17.56
C SER A 190 0.12 9.96 18.88
N TRP A 191 -1.07 10.49 19.18
CA TRP A 191 -1.76 10.36 20.47
C TRP A 191 -1.76 8.94 21.06
N PRO A 192 -2.21 7.88 20.36
CA PRO A 192 -2.31 6.56 20.97
C PRO A 192 -0.95 5.96 21.35
N ALA A 193 0.10 6.21 20.56
CA ALA A 193 1.44 5.67 20.82
C ALA A 193 1.96 6.11 22.19
N TYR A 194 1.77 7.37 22.56
CA TYR A 194 2.14 7.86 23.87
C TYR A 194 1.25 7.24 24.96
N GLU A 195 -0.07 7.21 24.80
CA GLU A 195 -0.95 6.57 25.80
C GLU A 195 -0.58 5.12 26.08
N VAL A 196 -0.33 4.35 25.02
CA VAL A 196 0.11 2.95 25.09
C VAL A 196 1.46 2.84 25.81
N SER A 197 2.41 3.74 25.54
CA SER A 197 3.73 3.73 26.21
C SER A 197 3.65 3.95 27.73
N TYR A 198 2.60 4.63 28.21
CA TYR A 198 2.31 4.83 29.64
C TYR A 198 1.32 3.79 30.21
N GLY A 199 0.97 2.76 29.45
CA GLY A 199 0.04 1.70 29.86
C GLY A 199 -1.44 2.13 29.90
N ALA A 200 -1.79 3.26 29.29
CA ALA A 200 -3.17 3.69 29.11
C ALA A 200 -3.81 3.02 27.89
N SER A 201 -5.14 2.90 27.92
CA SER A 201 -5.93 2.36 26.80
C SER A 201 -6.48 3.49 25.94
N PRO A 202 -6.11 3.60 24.65
CA PRO A 202 -6.58 4.68 23.81
C PRO A 202 -8.08 4.65 23.54
N ASN A 203 -8.71 5.82 23.55
CA ASN A 203 -10.09 5.97 23.12
C ASN A 203 -10.18 6.11 21.60
N TYR A 204 -10.06 4.99 20.89
CA TYR A 204 -10.05 4.96 19.42
C TYR A 204 -11.30 5.57 18.76
N LYS A 205 -12.44 5.55 19.46
CA LYS A 205 -13.65 6.23 18.96
C LYS A 205 -13.39 7.73 18.87
N LEU A 206 -12.93 8.35 19.96
CA LEU A 206 -12.63 9.78 20.01
C LEU A 206 -11.48 10.14 19.04
N ILE A 207 -10.42 9.34 19.01
CA ILE A 207 -9.30 9.53 18.09
C ILE A 207 -9.79 9.50 16.63
N GLY A 208 -10.57 8.50 16.24
CA GLY A 208 -11.15 8.41 14.88
C GLY A 208 -12.24 9.44 14.55
N HIS A 209 -12.69 10.24 15.53
CA HIS A 209 -13.54 11.41 15.31
C HIS A 209 -12.74 12.68 14.97
N HIS A 210 -11.44 12.72 15.27
CA HIS A 210 -10.61 13.92 15.06
C HIS A 210 -9.39 13.67 14.17
N CYS A 211 -8.90 12.43 14.03
CA CYS A 211 -7.68 12.09 13.29
C CYS A 211 -7.99 11.24 12.04
N ASN A 212 -7.27 11.50 10.94
CA ASN A 212 -7.35 10.67 9.73
C ASN A 212 -6.49 9.41 9.83
N LEU A 213 -5.43 9.45 10.62
CA LEU A 213 -4.59 8.31 10.95
C LEU A 213 -3.92 8.55 12.30
N TRP A 214 -3.51 7.47 12.95
CA TRP A 214 -2.87 7.58 14.25
C TRP A 214 -1.81 6.51 14.49
N ARG A 215 -0.66 6.94 15.01
CA ARG A 215 0.42 6.03 15.43
C ARG A 215 0.00 5.30 16.69
N ASN A 216 0.03 3.97 16.65
CA ASN A 216 -0.44 3.13 17.77
C ASN A 216 0.66 2.68 18.73
N TYR A 217 1.89 2.62 18.24
CA TYR A 217 2.98 1.93 18.92
C TYR A 217 4.31 2.67 18.73
N VAL A 218 5.39 2.07 19.21
CA VAL A 218 6.73 2.64 19.19
C VAL A 218 7.20 2.99 17.78
N ASP A 219 8.19 3.88 17.70
CA ASP A 219 8.85 4.20 16.44
C ASP A 219 9.51 2.95 15.85
N ILE A 220 9.34 2.81 14.54
CA ILE A 220 10.02 1.78 13.77
C ILE A 220 11.49 2.18 13.59
N ALA A 221 12.36 1.19 13.63
CA ALA A 221 13.77 1.32 13.34
C ALA A 221 14.13 0.38 12.19
N ASP A 222 15.20 0.70 11.45
CA ASP A 222 15.78 -0.14 10.39
C ASP A 222 16.44 -1.42 10.94
N THR A 223 15.63 -2.29 11.54
CA THR A 223 15.99 -3.63 12.00
C THR A 223 14.79 -4.55 11.83
N TRP A 224 15.05 -5.83 11.53
CA TRP A 224 13.96 -6.81 11.45
C TRP A 224 13.20 -6.92 12.77
N GLN A 225 13.90 -6.90 13.91
CA GLN A 225 13.31 -7.00 15.24
C GLN A 225 12.28 -5.90 15.52
N SER A 226 12.55 -4.67 15.07
CA SER A 226 11.59 -3.57 15.20
C SER A 226 10.33 -3.84 14.37
N VAL A 227 10.48 -4.22 13.10
CA VAL A 227 9.36 -4.58 12.22
C VAL A 227 8.54 -5.72 12.84
N GLU A 228 9.19 -6.76 13.36
CA GLU A 228 8.53 -7.89 14.02
C GLU A 228 7.74 -7.44 15.25
N SER A 229 8.32 -6.60 16.10
CA SER A 229 7.66 -6.09 17.31
C SER A 229 6.39 -5.31 16.99
N VAL A 230 6.39 -4.55 15.89
CA VAL A 230 5.22 -3.83 15.39
C VAL A 230 4.17 -4.81 14.88
N ILE A 231 4.56 -5.80 14.07
CA ILE A 231 3.64 -6.84 13.57
C ILE A 231 2.97 -7.58 14.75
N ASP A 232 3.76 -7.94 15.76
CA ASP A 232 3.29 -8.65 16.95
C ASP A 232 2.33 -7.79 17.78
N TYR A 233 2.61 -6.50 17.94
CA TYR A 233 1.68 -5.56 18.59
C TYR A 233 0.34 -5.48 17.86
N TYR A 234 0.36 -5.35 16.54
CA TYR A 234 -0.86 -5.27 15.73
C TYR A 234 -1.66 -6.57 15.77
N ALA A 235 -0.99 -7.73 15.78
CA ALA A 235 -1.63 -9.02 15.96
C ALA A 235 -2.31 -9.13 17.33
N ALA A 236 -1.60 -8.75 18.41
CA ALA A 236 -2.08 -8.85 19.78
C ALA A 236 -3.29 -7.93 20.05
N ASN A 237 -3.35 -6.78 19.37
CA ASN A 237 -4.39 -5.76 19.57
C ASN A 237 -5.44 -5.71 18.44
N GLN A 238 -5.45 -6.70 17.55
CA GLN A 238 -6.21 -6.65 16.29
C GLN A 238 -7.71 -6.44 16.47
N ASN A 239 -8.33 -6.89 17.57
CA ASN A 239 -9.76 -6.72 17.80
C ASN A 239 -10.14 -5.23 17.93
N SER A 240 -9.42 -4.48 18.75
CA SER A 240 -9.65 -3.04 18.95
C SER A 240 -9.24 -2.24 17.71
N LEU A 241 -8.09 -2.59 17.12
CA LEU A 241 -7.55 -1.88 15.95
C LEU A 241 -8.44 -2.06 14.71
N THR A 242 -8.90 -3.28 14.44
CA THR A 242 -9.79 -3.56 13.29
C THR A 242 -11.14 -2.83 13.44
N ALA A 243 -11.65 -2.69 14.67
CA ALA A 243 -12.89 -1.95 14.93
C ALA A 243 -12.73 -0.43 14.77
N ALA A 244 -11.52 0.10 14.94
CA ALA A 244 -11.20 1.51 14.86
C ALA A 244 -10.96 1.98 13.40
N ALA A 245 -10.33 1.15 12.57
CA ALA A 245 -9.99 1.50 11.20
C ALA A 245 -11.21 1.48 10.25
N ALA A 246 -11.28 2.47 9.36
CA ALA A 246 -12.25 2.56 8.27
C ALA A 246 -11.79 3.63 7.25
N PRO A 247 -12.41 3.74 6.05
CA PRO A 247 -12.16 4.86 5.16
C PRO A 247 -12.19 6.22 5.86
N GLY A 248 -11.10 6.98 5.76
CA GLY A 248 -10.91 8.27 6.43
C GLY A 248 -10.22 8.20 7.78
N ARG A 249 -9.98 7.01 8.35
CA ARG A 249 -9.44 6.81 9.71
C ARG A 249 -8.60 5.52 9.81
N TRP A 250 -7.27 5.64 9.90
CA TRP A 250 -6.35 4.49 9.77
C TRP A 250 -5.45 4.28 10.98
N ASN A 251 -5.20 3.01 11.30
CA ASN A 251 -4.12 2.65 12.20
C ASN A 251 -2.78 2.82 11.46
N ASP A 252 -1.83 3.52 12.08
CA ASP A 252 -0.50 3.75 11.53
C ASP A 252 0.56 2.92 12.28
N PRO A 253 1.08 1.83 11.68
CA PRO A 253 2.16 1.00 12.23
C PRO A 253 3.55 1.62 12.01
N ASP A 254 3.61 2.89 11.60
CA ASP A 254 4.81 3.62 11.22
C ASP A 254 5.34 3.26 9.82
N MET A 255 6.42 3.93 9.44
CA MET A 255 6.98 3.96 8.09
C MET A 255 7.43 2.60 7.53
N LEU A 256 7.45 2.52 6.20
CA LEU A 256 8.16 1.46 5.48
C LEU A 256 9.66 1.77 5.45
N VAL A 257 10.48 0.84 5.96
CA VAL A 257 11.96 0.93 5.99
C VAL A 257 12.60 0.13 4.84
N ILE A 258 11.78 -0.25 3.87
CA ILE A 258 12.15 -1.03 2.69
C ILE A 258 13.19 -0.25 1.88
N GLY A 259 14.31 -0.92 1.56
CA GLY A 259 15.39 -0.34 0.77
C GLY A 259 16.45 0.41 1.58
N ASN A 260 16.34 0.45 2.91
CA ASN A 260 17.41 0.91 3.79
C ASN A 260 18.45 -0.22 4.00
N PHE A 261 18.93 -0.42 5.22
CA PHE A 261 20.11 -1.24 5.51
C PHE A 261 19.80 -2.51 6.31
N GLY A 262 18.78 -2.49 7.15
CA GLY A 262 18.52 -3.51 8.17
C GLY A 262 17.61 -4.65 7.74
N LEU A 263 16.87 -4.51 6.63
CA LEU A 263 16.00 -5.56 6.11
C LEU A 263 16.61 -6.31 4.93
N SER A 264 16.52 -7.64 4.98
CA SER A 264 16.73 -8.49 3.81
C SER A 264 15.63 -8.28 2.77
N TYR A 265 15.82 -8.83 1.57
CA TYR A 265 14.80 -8.82 0.52
C TYR A 265 13.48 -9.49 0.98
N ASP A 266 13.56 -10.67 1.61
CA ASP A 266 12.38 -11.39 2.08
C ASP A 266 11.68 -10.64 3.24
N GLN A 267 12.45 -10.05 4.16
CA GLN A 267 11.91 -9.21 5.24
C GLN A 267 11.23 -7.94 4.72
N SER A 268 11.77 -7.34 3.65
CA SER A 268 11.16 -6.20 2.98
C SER A 268 9.83 -6.58 2.29
N ARG A 269 9.77 -7.76 1.67
CA ARG A 269 8.51 -8.32 1.15
C ARG A 269 7.51 -8.53 2.28
N ALA A 270 7.95 -9.02 3.44
CA ALA A 270 7.09 -9.21 4.59
C ALA A 270 6.50 -7.91 5.12
N GLN A 271 7.32 -6.87 5.28
CA GLN A 271 6.82 -5.56 5.71
C GLN A 271 5.74 -5.05 4.74
N MET A 272 6.01 -5.04 3.43
CA MET A 272 5.05 -4.57 2.43
C MET A 272 3.74 -5.37 2.46
N ALA A 273 3.84 -6.71 2.53
CA ALA A 273 2.67 -7.59 2.54
C ALA A 273 1.81 -7.40 3.80
N ILE A 274 2.43 -7.32 4.98
CA ILE A 274 1.70 -7.14 6.24
C ILE A 274 1.08 -5.74 6.31
N TRP A 275 1.81 -4.68 5.96
CA TRP A 275 1.27 -3.31 5.91
C TRP A 275 0.08 -3.22 4.94
N ALA A 276 0.14 -3.91 3.80
CA ALA A 276 -0.99 -4.01 2.89
C ALA A 276 -2.19 -4.76 3.50
N ILE A 277 -1.97 -5.86 4.21
CA ILE A 277 -3.04 -6.62 4.87
C ILE A 277 -3.71 -5.83 6.00
N ILE A 278 -2.95 -5.10 6.82
CA ILE A 278 -3.53 -4.34 7.94
C ILE A 278 -4.06 -2.96 7.53
N ALA A 279 -4.13 -2.67 6.23
CA ALA A 279 -4.60 -1.39 5.69
C ALA A 279 -3.83 -0.17 6.25
N ALA A 280 -2.52 -0.33 6.41
CA ALA A 280 -1.65 0.74 6.90
C ALA A 280 -1.40 1.83 5.85
N PRO A 281 -1.09 3.07 6.26
CA PRO A 281 -0.42 4.02 5.38
C PRO A 281 0.85 3.40 4.78
N LEU A 282 1.13 3.65 3.51
CA LEU A 282 2.38 3.26 2.87
C LEU A 282 3.29 4.48 2.76
N LEU A 283 3.84 4.90 3.91
CA LEU A 283 4.76 6.02 4.01
C LEU A 283 6.20 5.50 3.99
N MET A 284 6.88 5.64 2.87
CA MET A 284 8.28 5.25 2.71
C MET A 284 9.21 6.18 3.51
N SER A 285 10.26 5.65 4.13
CA SER A 285 11.34 6.49 4.64
C SER A 285 12.67 5.89 4.21
N ASN A 286 13.19 6.36 3.09
CA ASN A 286 14.38 5.82 2.41
C ASN A 286 14.99 6.86 1.47
N ASP A 287 16.20 6.60 0.95
CA ASP A 287 16.83 7.47 -0.05
C ASP A 287 16.45 7.03 -1.47
N LEU A 288 15.43 7.69 -2.04
CA LEU A 288 14.91 7.35 -3.37
C LEU A 288 15.91 7.58 -4.51
N ARG A 289 16.94 8.41 -4.29
CA ARG A 289 18.00 8.69 -5.29
C ARG A 289 18.89 7.47 -5.54
N ARG A 290 18.91 6.53 -4.59
CA ARG A 290 19.82 5.38 -4.58
C ARG A 290 19.09 4.06 -4.30
N MET A 291 17.79 4.00 -4.60
CA MET A 291 16.98 2.80 -4.37
C MET A 291 17.42 1.65 -5.28
N ARG A 292 17.73 0.50 -4.69
CA ARG A 292 18.07 -0.70 -5.46
C ARG A 292 16.82 -1.25 -6.19
N PRO A 293 16.96 -1.75 -7.44
CA PRO A 293 15.81 -2.15 -8.26
C PRO A 293 14.89 -3.18 -7.60
N GLU A 294 15.43 -4.14 -6.86
CA GLU A 294 14.67 -5.19 -6.20
C GLU A 294 13.72 -4.66 -5.10
N PHE A 295 14.11 -3.61 -4.37
CA PHE A 295 13.25 -3.00 -3.35
C PHE A 295 12.29 -1.98 -3.96
N LYS A 296 12.71 -1.28 -5.02
CA LYS A 296 11.81 -0.46 -5.84
C LYS A 296 10.64 -1.29 -6.38
N GLN A 297 10.90 -2.50 -6.87
CA GLN A 297 9.86 -3.42 -7.34
C GLN A 297 8.87 -3.82 -6.25
N ILE A 298 9.33 -4.03 -5.01
CA ILE A 298 8.44 -4.32 -3.87
C ILE A 298 7.52 -3.11 -3.62
N LEU A 299 8.10 -1.92 -3.52
CA LEU A 299 7.37 -0.68 -3.24
C LEU A 299 6.39 -0.34 -4.36
N GLN A 300 6.74 -0.61 -5.63
CA GLN A 300 5.89 -0.30 -6.78
C GLN A 300 4.99 -1.46 -7.23
N ASN A 301 4.86 -2.53 -6.43
CA ASN A 301 4.01 -3.65 -6.77
C ASN A 301 2.52 -3.24 -6.79
N ARG A 302 1.99 -2.97 -7.98
CA ARG A 302 0.61 -2.51 -8.20
C ARG A 302 -0.44 -3.47 -7.65
N ALA A 303 -0.18 -4.77 -7.64
CA ALA A 303 -1.13 -5.76 -7.16
C ALA A 303 -1.26 -5.73 -5.63
N ILE A 304 -0.14 -5.54 -4.92
CA ILE A 304 -0.12 -5.39 -3.45
C ILE A 304 -0.63 -3.99 -3.04
N ILE A 305 -0.27 -2.94 -3.79
CA ILE A 305 -0.83 -1.60 -3.60
C ILE A 305 -2.36 -1.64 -3.76
N ALA A 306 -2.90 -2.35 -4.75
CA ALA A 306 -4.35 -2.47 -4.92
C ALA A 306 -5.03 -3.18 -3.72
N VAL A 307 -4.36 -4.12 -3.07
CA VAL A 307 -4.84 -4.69 -1.80
C VAL A 307 -4.83 -3.63 -0.70
N ASN A 308 -3.71 -2.89 -0.55
CA ASN A 308 -3.61 -1.82 0.45
C ASN A 308 -4.72 -0.77 0.28
N GLN A 309 -4.90 -0.30 -0.96
CA GLN A 309 -5.84 0.73 -1.40
C GLN A 309 -7.27 0.22 -1.66
N ASP A 310 -7.60 -0.99 -1.22
CA ASP A 310 -8.95 -1.54 -1.45
C ASP A 310 -10.04 -0.64 -0.81
N PRO A 311 -11.08 -0.25 -1.57
CA PRO A 311 -12.04 0.77 -1.14
C PRO A 311 -12.98 0.30 -0.03
N LEU A 312 -13.03 -0.99 0.30
CA LEU A 312 -13.76 -1.43 1.49
C LEU A 312 -13.11 -0.89 2.76
N GLY A 313 -11.81 -0.60 2.73
CA GLY A 313 -11.07 -0.05 3.87
C GLY A 313 -11.09 -0.94 5.12
N ILE A 314 -11.34 -2.24 4.96
CA ILE A 314 -11.37 -3.20 6.05
C ILE A 314 -9.93 -3.62 6.36
N MET A 315 -9.49 -3.37 7.59
CA MET A 315 -8.22 -3.89 8.12
C MET A 315 -8.27 -5.43 8.21
N GLY A 316 -7.24 -6.09 7.71
CA GLY A 316 -7.04 -7.52 7.84
C GLY A 316 -6.54 -7.94 9.22
N ARG A 317 -6.47 -9.25 9.46
CA ARG A 317 -6.14 -9.82 10.77
C ARG A 317 -5.35 -11.12 10.65
N LYS A 318 -4.61 -11.47 11.70
CA LYS A 318 -4.01 -12.80 11.87
C LYS A 318 -5.11 -13.78 12.29
N ILE A 319 -5.23 -14.89 11.57
CA ILE A 319 -6.27 -15.90 11.84
C ILE A 319 -5.73 -17.21 12.39
N ARG A 320 -4.45 -17.53 12.17
CA ARG A 320 -3.83 -18.77 12.67
C ARG A 320 -2.32 -18.71 12.64
N VAL A 321 -1.71 -19.65 13.36
CA VAL A 321 -0.28 -19.97 13.30
C VAL A 321 -0.14 -21.49 13.26
N GLU A 322 0.55 -22.01 12.26
CA GLU A 322 0.77 -23.45 12.06
C GLU A 322 2.25 -23.67 11.69
N ASP A 323 2.99 -24.47 12.46
CA ASP A 323 4.42 -24.77 12.25
C ASP A 323 5.32 -23.54 12.07
N GLY A 324 5.01 -22.45 12.80
CA GLY A 324 5.72 -21.17 12.70
C GLY A 324 5.37 -20.34 11.46
N ILE A 325 4.35 -20.71 10.71
CA ILE A 325 3.78 -19.94 9.61
C ILE A 325 2.49 -19.28 10.08
N GLU A 326 2.46 -17.97 10.08
CA GLU A 326 1.25 -17.20 10.35
C GLU A 326 0.43 -17.04 9.08
N THR A 327 -0.89 -17.14 9.19
CA THR A 327 -1.79 -16.76 8.10
C THR A 327 -2.57 -15.51 8.48
N TRP A 328 -2.47 -14.50 7.64
CA TRP A 328 -3.19 -13.24 7.76
C TRP A 328 -4.14 -13.07 6.58
N ILE A 329 -5.31 -12.48 6.83
CA ILE A 329 -6.35 -12.34 5.81
C ILE A 329 -7.01 -10.96 5.86
N ARG A 330 -7.26 -10.40 4.68
CA ARG A 330 -7.98 -9.14 4.48
C ARG A 330 -9.12 -9.34 3.47
N PRO A 331 -10.39 -9.06 3.82
CA PRO A 331 -11.47 -8.94 2.84
C PRO A 331 -11.20 -7.78 1.87
N VAL A 332 -11.34 -8.04 0.57
CA VAL A 332 -11.09 -7.08 -0.51
C VAL A 332 -12.14 -7.22 -1.62
N THR A 333 -12.13 -6.27 -2.54
CA THR A 333 -12.91 -6.29 -3.77
C THR A 333 -12.31 -7.22 -4.85
N PRO A 334 -13.12 -7.70 -5.81
CA PRO A 334 -14.58 -7.53 -5.92
C PRO A 334 -15.36 -8.30 -4.85
N VAL A 335 -16.54 -7.80 -4.51
CA VAL A 335 -17.54 -8.52 -3.72
C VAL A 335 -18.56 -9.12 -4.70
N VAL A 336 -18.76 -10.43 -4.63
CA VAL A 336 -19.71 -11.17 -5.47
C VAL A 336 -20.94 -11.52 -4.64
N GLY A 337 -22.10 -11.01 -5.06
CA GLY A 337 -23.35 -11.19 -4.32
C GLY A 337 -23.36 -10.42 -2.99
N VAL A 338 -24.09 -10.93 -2.00
CA VAL A 338 -24.32 -10.22 -0.72
C VAL A 338 -23.19 -10.46 0.29
N THR A 339 -22.46 -11.58 0.19
CA THR A 339 -21.45 -11.99 1.19
C THR A 339 -20.15 -12.53 0.60
N GLY A 340 -20.02 -12.63 -0.72
CA GLY A 340 -18.86 -13.22 -1.38
C GLY A 340 -17.70 -12.24 -1.54
N TYR A 341 -17.05 -11.86 -0.43
CA TYR A 341 -15.80 -11.10 -0.52
C TYR A 341 -14.75 -11.88 -1.32
N SER A 342 -13.91 -11.14 -2.04
CA SER A 342 -12.57 -11.60 -2.38
C SER A 342 -11.66 -11.43 -1.16
N TYR A 343 -10.53 -12.12 -1.14
CA TYR A 343 -9.60 -12.05 -0.01
C TYR A 343 -8.17 -11.90 -0.48
N ALA A 344 -7.39 -11.06 0.22
CA ALA A 344 -5.94 -11.14 0.20
C ALA A 344 -5.48 -11.98 1.39
N VAL A 345 -4.57 -12.92 1.16
CA VAL A 345 -4.05 -13.84 2.18
C VAL A 345 -2.53 -13.78 2.16
N VAL A 346 -1.92 -13.58 3.32
CA VAL A 346 -0.47 -13.64 3.53
C VAL A 346 -0.12 -14.85 4.37
N PHE A 347 0.82 -15.65 3.87
CA PHE A 347 1.48 -16.71 4.60
C PHE A 347 2.87 -16.22 4.99
N PHE A 348 3.10 -16.02 6.28
CA PHE A 348 4.29 -15.39 6.83
C PHE A 348 5.08 -16.36 7.70
N ASN A 349 6.28 -16.71 7.26
CA ASN A 349 7.09 -17.71 7.93
C ASN A 349 8.03 -17.07 8.97
N ARG A 350 7.71 -17.28 10.24
CA ARG A 350 8.47 -16.80 11.41
C ARG A 350 9.65 -17.70 11.77
N ASN A 351 9.80 -18.86 11.11
CA ASN A 351 10.94 -19.75 11.38
C ASN A 351 12.24 -19.08 10.91
N ILE A 352 13.24 -19.02 11.79
CA ILE A 352 14.57 -18.43 11.49
C ILE A 352 15.58 -19.45 10.95
N MET A 353 15.22 -20.74 10.91
CA MET A 353 16.07 -21.83 10.46
C MET A 353 15.36 -22.71 9.42
N GLY A 354 16.15 -23.37 8.58
CA GLY A 354 15.69 -24.37 7.61
C GLY A 354 15.71 -23.87 6.17
N THR A 355 14.95 -24.55 5.31
CA THR A 355 14.77 -24.22 3.89
C THR A 355 13.36 -23.73 3.62
N THR A 356 13.06 -23.33 2.38
CA THR A 356 11.70 -23.01 1.93
C THR A 356 10.73 -24.13 2.30
N ARG A 357 9.67 -23.79 3.04
CA ARG A 357 8.64 -24.74 3.45
C ARG A 357 7.46 -24.70 2.49
N GLU A 358 6.88 -25.86 2.23
CA GLU A 358 5.55 -25.95 1.63
C GLU A 358 4.51 -25.92 2.75
N HIS A 359 3.56 -25.00 2.66
CA HIS A 359 2.44 -24.88 3.57
C HIS A 359 1.16 -25.17 2.80
N ILE A 360 0.37 -26.12 3.29
CA ILE A 360 -0.85 -26.59 2.65
C ILE A 360 -2.02 -26.22 3.56
N THR A 361 -3.00 -25.51 3.02
CA THR A 361 -4.18 -25.09 3.77
C THR A 361 -5.44 -25.28 2.95
N GLN A 362 -6.55 -25.62 3.62
CA GLN A 362 -7.85 -25.76 2.97
C GLN A 362 -8.59 -24.42 3.00
N LEU A 363 -9.14 -23.96 1.87
CA LEU A 363 -9.77 -22.64 1.76
C LEU A 363 -10.90 -22.41 2.77
N ARG A 364 -11.76 -23.41 2.98
CA ARG A 364 -12.87 -23.38 3.95
C ARG A 364 -12.39 -22.99 5.34
N THR A 365 -11.25 -23.51 5.76
CA THR A 365 -10.70 -23.25 7.09
C THR A 365 -10.22 -21.80 7.24
N LEU A 366 -9.89 -21.13 6.14
CA LEU A 366 -9.53 -19.70 6.10
C LEU A 366 -10.77 -18.78 6.14
N GLY A 367 -11.98 -19.35 6.11
CA GLY A 367 -13.23 -18.59 5.99
C GLY A 367 -13.65 -18.28 4.55
N LEU A 368 -13.02 -18.91 3.55
CA LEU A 368 -13.33 -18.73 2.13
C LEU A 368 -14.41 -19.74 1.71
N PHE A 369 -15.67 -19.31 1.72
CA PHE A 369 -16.84 -20.17 1.52
C PHE A 369 -17.59 -19.98 0.20
N HIS A 370 -17.09 -19.14 -0.74
CA HIS A 370 -17.82 -18.86 -1.97
C HIS A 370 -18.06 -20.15 -2.79
N PRO A 371 -19.32 -20.47 -3.16
CA PRO A 371 -19.68 -21.77 -3.72
C PRO A 371 -19.11 -22.02 -5.12
N LEU A 372 -18.83 -20.96 -5.88
CA LEU A 372 -18.15 -21.05 -7.19
C LEU A 372 -16.62 -21.03 -7.07
N GLY A 373 -16.09 -21.01 -5.84
CA GLY A 373 -14.68 -20.95 -5.56
C GLY A 373 -14.05 -19.58 -5.77
N TYR A 374 -12.72 -19.59 -5.80
CA TYR A 374 -11.86 -18.41 -5.86
C TYR A 374 -10.76 -18.58 -6.90
N ARG A 375 -10.54 -17.54 -7.71
CA ARG A 375 -9.39 -17.43 -8.62
C ARG A 375 -8.18 -16.94 -7.81
N VAL A 376 -7.20 -17.80 -7.59
CA VAL A 376 -6.04 -17.53 -6.72
C VAL A 376 -4.83 -17.10 -7.56
N THR A 377 -4.23 -15.96 -7.23
CA THR A 377 -3.04 -15.40 -7.88
C THR A 377 -1.99 -14.99 -6.86
N ASP A 378 -0.73 -15.39 -7.05
CA ASP A 378 0.41 -14.89 -6.28
C ASP A 378 0.73 -13.44 -6.68
N LEU A 379 0.78 -12.55 -5.70
CA LEU A 379 0.90 -11.10 -5.93
C LEU A 379 2.34 -10.61 -6.09
N PHE A 380 3.34 -11.37 -5.61
CA PHE A 380 4.74 -11.01 -5.85
C PHE A 380 5.21 -11.51 -7.21
N GLU A 381 4.76 -12.69 -7.62
CA GLU A 381 5.18 -13.33 -8.86
C GLU A 381 4.20 -13.07 -10.02
N ASN A 382 3.06 -12.44 -9.73
CA ASN A 382 1.94 -12.23 -10.66
C ASN A 382 1.53 -13.53 -11.38
N ARG A 383 1.59 -14.66 -10.66
CA ARG A 383 1.33 -15.99 -11.21
C ARG A 383 -0.04 -16.48 -10.79
N PHE A 384 -0.87 -16.78 -11.77
CA PHE A 384 -2.15 -17.46 -11.55
C PHE A 384 -1.91 -18.91 -11.09
N SER A 385 -2.47 -19.29 -9.94
CA SER A 385 -2.29 -20.62 -9.35
C SER A 385 -3.43 -21.59 -9.69
N GLY A 386 -4.65 -21.09 -9.90
CA GLY A 386 -5.82 -21.93 -10.21
C GLY A 386 -7.13 -21.37 -9.66
N VAL A 387 -8.22 -22.09 -9.92
CA VAL A 387 -9.53 -21.87 -9.27
C VAL A 387 -9.72 -22.94 -8.21
N TYR A 388 -10.00 -22.52 -6.98
CA TYR A 388 -10.12 -23.40 -5.82
C TYR A 388 -11.51 -23.25 -5.20
N LEU A 389 -12.21 -24.37 -5.02
CA LEU A 389 -13.43 -24.48 -4.24
C LEU A 389 -13.11 -24.41 -2.73
N PRO A 390 -14.10 -24.14 -1.86
CA PRO A 390 -13.87 -24.11 -0.42
C PRO A 390 -13.20 -25.37 0.14
N ASP A 391 -13.51 -26.55 -0.41
CA ASP A 391 -12.97 -27.81 0.08
C ASP A 391 -11.61 -28.18 -0.53
N ASP A 392 -11.11 -27.40 -1.50
CA ASP A 392 -9.79 -27.62 -2.11
C ASP A 392 -8.65 -27.13 -1.21
N TYR A 393 -7.46 -27.70 -1.45
CA TYR A 393 -6.23 -27.38 -0.74
C TYR A 393 -5.33 -26.48 -1.59
N LEU A 394 -4.91 -25.35 -1.01
CA LEU A 394 -3.91 -24.46 -1.56
C LEU A 394 -2.55 -24.79 -0.95
N ALA A 395 -1.58 -25.11 -1.80
CA ALA A 395 -0.18 -25.24 -1.42
C ALA A 395 0.59 -23.96 -1.79
N VAL A 396 1.33 -23.41 -0.84
CA VAL A 396 2.23 -22.26 -1.04
C VAL A 396 3.62 -22.57 -0.53
N ARG A 397 4.64 -22.00 -1.17
CA ARG A 397 6.03 -22.10 -0.71
C ARG A 397 6.43 -20.81 -0.03
N VAL A 398 7.02 -20.90 1.16
CA VAL A 398 7.39 -19.72 1.97
C VAL A 398 8.81 -19.89 2.52
N ASN A 399 9.68 -18.93 2.21
CA ASN A 399 11.06 -18.91 2.71
C ASN A 399 11.11 -18.69 4.23
N PRO A 400 12.13 -19.18 4.96
CA PRO A 400 12.35 -18.84 6.36
C PRO A 400 12.88 -17.39 6.50
N ALA A 401 13.14 -16.97 7.74
CA ALA A 401 13.76 -15.70 8.11
C ALA A 401 13.02 -14.46 7.58
N GLY A 402 11.70 -14.48 7.72
CA GLY A 402 10.84 -13.39 7.28
C GLY A 402 10.31 -13.53 5.86
N GLY A 403 10.38 -14.72 5.25
CA GLY A 403 9.75 -14.96 3.96
C GLY A 403 8.22 -14.89 4.01
N VAL A 404 7.64 -14.34 2.95
CA VAL A 404 6.19 -14.28 2.75
C VAL A 404 5.77 -14.73 1.36
N THR A 405 4.59 -15.32 1.30
CA THR A 405 3.81 -15.49 0.07
C THR A 405 2.48 -14.79 0.26
N MET A 406 2.11 -13.94 -0.70
CA MET A 406 0.87 -13.19 -0.67
C MET A 406 0.03 -13.56 -1.89
N VAL A 407 -1.21 -13.99 -1.66
CA VAL A 407 -2.14 -14.34 -2.74
C VAL A 407 -3.39 -13.49 -2.67
N LYS A 408 -3.98 -13.19 -3.83
CA LYS A 408 -5.38 -12.74 -3.92
C LYS A 408 -6.23 -13.92 -4.36
N ALA A 409 -7.20 -14.27 -3.52
CA ALA A 409 -8.29 -15.20 -3.79
C ALA A 409 -9.52 -14.38 -4.21
N GLU A 410 -9.68 -14.19 -5.51
CA GLU A 410 -10.79 -13.42 -6.09
C GLU A 410 -12.04 -14.28 -6.22
N ALA A 411 -13.15 -13.87 -5.60
CA ALA A 411 -14.40 -14.63 -5.65
C ALA A 411 -14.89 -14.77 -7.10
N VAL A 412 -15.21 -15.98 -7.53
CA VAL A 412 -15.65 -16.26 -8.91
C VAL A 412 -17.08 -15.76 -9.10
N ALA A 413 -17.27 -14.79 -10.00
CA ALA A 413 -18.60 -14.34 -10.38
C ALA A 413 -19.33 -15.40 -11.25
N PRO A 414 -20.67 -15.52 -11.13
CA PRO A 414 -21.44 -16.35 -12.05
C PRO A 414 -21.20 -15.90 -13.50
N ALA A 415 -21.10 -16.84 -14.43
CA ALA A 415 -21.07 -16.51 -15.85
C ALA A 415 -22.32 -15.67 -16.19
N PRO A 416 -22.17 -14.55 -16.95
CA PRO A 416 -23.33 -13.78 -17.37
C PRO A 416 -24.28 -14.70 -18.16
N PRO A 417 -25.61 -14.53 -18.00
CA PRO A 417 -26.56 -15.37 -18.72
C PRO A 417 -26.31 -15.24 -20.21
N VAL A 418 -26.06 -16.38 -20.87
CA VAL A 418 -25.94 -16.46 -22.32
C VAL A 418 -27.25 -15.93 -22.90
N ARG A 419 -27.22 -14.73 -23.50
CA ARG A 419 -28.36 -14.25 -24.29
C ARG A 419 -28.52 -15.21 -25.46
N ARG A 420 -29.50 -16.13 -25.37
CA ARG A 420 -29.94 -16.87 -26.55
C ARG A 420 -30.37 -15.82 -27.58
N PRO A 421 -29.85 -15.82 -28.82
CA PRO A 421 -30.39 -14.94 -29.84
C PRO A 421 -31.89 -15.21 -29.93
N PHE A 422 -32.69 -14.15 -29.84
CA PHE A 422 -34.11 -14.24 -30.11
C PHE A 422 -34.26 -14.92 -31.47
N SER A 423 -34.86 -16.11 -31.48
CA SER A 423 -35.33 -16.74 -32.70
C SER A 423 -36.28 -15.75 -33.34
N THR A 424 -35.83 -15.07 -34.38
CA THR A 424 -36.67 -14.21 -35.20
C THR A 424 -37.83 -15.10 -35.70
N PRO A 425 -39.10 -14.73 -35.50
CA PRO A 425 -40.19 -15.48 -36.11
C PRO A 425 -39.96 -15.48 -37.62
N LEU A 426 -39.94 -16.67 -38.23
CA LEU A 426 -39.91 -16.80 -39.69
C LEU A 426 -41.01 -15.92 -40.29
N PRO A 427 -40.71 -15.07 -41.29
CA PRO A 427 -41.72 -14.23 -41.91
C PRO A 427 -42.80 -15.12 -42.52
N ARG A 428 -44.06 -14.89 -42.10
CA ARG A 428 -45.22 -15.43 -42.81
C ARG A 428 -45.25 -14.78 -44.19
N PHE A 429 -45.03 -15.56 -45.24
CA PHE A 429 -45.30 -15.13 -46.60
C PHE A 429 -46.79 -14.84 -46.74
N SER A 430 -47.18 -13.57 -46.85
CA SER A 430 -48.47 -13.21 -47.43
C SER A 430 -48.34 -13.28 -48.96
N GLN A 431 -49.30 -13.96 -49.58
CA GLN A 431 -49.40 -14.05 -51.02
C GLN A 431 -49.82 -12.71 -51.63
N ARG A 432 -49.21 -12.44 -52.80
CA ARG A 432 -49.65 -11.57 -53.90
C ARG A 432 -49.57 -10.06 -53.68
N GLN A 433 -48.57 -9.46 -54.32
CA GLN A 433 -48.83 -8.33 -55.20
C GLN A 433 -47.96 -8.46 -56.46
N GLU A 434 -48.60 -8.19 -57.59
CA GLU A 434 -48.14 -8.45 -58.95
C GLU A 434 -47.00 -7.51 -59.39
N LEU A 435 -46.07 -8.07 -60.16
CA LEU A 435 -44.99 -7.35 -60.84
C LEU A 435 -45.51 -6.70 -62.13
N PRO A 436 -45.08 -5.48 -62.49
CA PRO A 436 -45.04 -5.07 -63.88
C PRO A 436 -43.74 -5.55 -64.55
N VAL A 437 -43.94 -6.23 -65.67
CA VAL A 437 -42.92 -6.77 -66.57
C VAL A 437 -42.24 -5.63 -67.33
N ALA A 438 -40.92 -5.59 -67.30
CA ALA A 438 -40.10 -4.96 -68.33
C ALA A 438 -38.99 -5.94 -68.71
N GLY A 439 -39.15 -6.57 -69.87
CA GLY A 439 -38.12 -7.43 -70.46
C GLY A 439 -37.04 -6.59 -71.12
N ILE A 440 -35.82 -7.14 -71.16
CA ILE A 440 -34.89 -7.03 -72.30
C ILE A 440 -33.91 -8.22 -72.24
N ALA A 441 -33.86 -8.88 -73.41
CA ALA A 441 -32.96 -9.88 -73.98
C ALA A 441 -31.73 -10.39 -73.20
N MET A 442 -31.63 -11.73 -73.15
CA MET A 442 -30.39 -12.48 -72.96
C MET A 442 -29.76 -12.79 -74.32
N THR A 443 -28.49 -12.45 -74.50
CA THR A 443 -27.60 -13.09 -75.47
C THR A 443 -26.54 -13.86 -74.70
N GLY A 444 -26.55 -15.18 -74.85
CA GLY A 444 -25.69 -16.08 -74.09
C GLY A 444 -24.26 -16.21 -74.62
N ARG A 445 -23.40 -16.81 -73.80
CA ARG A 445 -22.65 -18.06 -74.09
C ARG A 445 -21.72 -18.38 -72.91
N ASN A 446 -21.73 -19.65 -72.55
CA ASN A 446 -20.72 -20.49 -71.90
C ASN A 446 -19.49 -19.79 -71.29
N ALA A 447 -19.33 -19.92 -69.97
CA ALA A 447 -18.06 -19.76 -69.29
C ALA A 447 -17.62 -21.15 -68.79
N GLU A 448 -16.53 -21.66 -69.37
CA GLU A 448 -15.67 -22.67 -68.75
C GLU A 448 -14.31 -22.05 -68.48
N LEU A 449 -13.71 -22.53 -67.39
CA LEU A 449 -12.41 -22.21 -66.80
C LEU A 449 -11.28 -21.86 -67.79
N THR A 450 -10.36 -20.97 -67.38
CA THR A 450 -8.96 -21.31 -66.99
C THR A 450 -8.10 -20.05 -66.82
N VAL A 451 -7.49 -19.92 -65.63
CA VAL A 451 -6.13 -19.45 -65.25
C VAL A 451 -5.39 -18.45 -66.16
N ILE A 452 -4.76 -17.42 -65.56
CA ILE A 452 -3.39 -16.95 -65.89
C ILE A 452 -2.85 -15.99 -64.79
N PRO A 453 -1.51 -15.89 -64.61
CA PRO A 453 -0.87 -15.79 -63.30
C PRO A 453 -0.03 -14.51 -63.09
N THR A 454 0.54 -14.41 -61.87
CA THR A 454 1.82 -13.81 -61.44
C THR A 454 2.38 -12.58 -62.17
N LEU A 455 2.83 -11.59 -61.37
CA LEU A 455 4.12 -10.90 -61.56
C LEU A 455 4.50 -10.11 -60.29
N ALA A 456 5.72 -10.34 -59.80
CA ALA A 456 6.52 -9.41 -58.99
C ALA A 456 7.74 -8.97 -59.86
N PRO A 457 8.72 -8.16 -59.43
CA PRO A 457 8.88 -7.32 -58.22
C PRO A 457 9.46 -5.89 -58.53
N GLN A 458 9.63 -5.02 -57.52
CA GLN A 458 10.71 -4.01 -57.52
C GLN A 458 11.29 -3.77 -56.10
N ARG A 459 12.62 -3.66 -56.05
CA ARG A 459 13.50 -3.33 -54.90
C ARG A 459 13.79 -1.82 -54.87
N THR A 460 14.07 -1.27 -53.69
CA THR A 460 15.13 -0.25 -53.47
C THR A 460 15.80 -0.44 -52.11
N ALA A 461 17.04 0.05 -52.01
CA ALA A 461 18.10 -0.34 -51.09
C ALA A 461 18.19 0.44 -49.77
N ASN A 462 18.91 -0.17 -48.81
CA ASN A 462 19.71 0.33 -47.68
C ASN A 462 19.34 -0.50 -46.42
N GLY A 463 20.14 -1.39 -45.84
CA GLY A 463 21.60 -1.52 -45.82
C GLY A 463 22.09 -1.28 -44.40
N ILE A 464 22.04 -2.30 -43.54
CA ILE A 464 22.93 -2.63 -42.41
C ILE A 464 22.48 -4.03 -41.95
N GLY A 465 23.39 -5.00 -42.01
CA GLY A 465 23.15 -6.37 -41.57
C GLY A 465 24.09 -6.77 -40.44
N VAL A 466 23.61 -7.67 -39.57
CA VAL A 466 24.38 -8.73 -38.89
C VAL A 466 23.39 -9.87 -38.60
N PRO A 467 23.72 -11.17 -38.79
CA PRO A 467 22.74 -12.24 -38.93
C PRO A 467 22.38 -12.93 -37.61
N PHE A 468 21.13 -13.41 -37.51
CA PHE A 468 20.74 -14.45 -36.56
C PHE A 468 20.63 -15.77 -37.32
N ASP A 469 21.57 -16.68 -37.06
CA ASP A 469 21.49 -18.08 -37.50
C ASP A 469 20.46 -18.83 -36.66
N TYR A 470 19.50 -19.44 -37.34
CA TYR A 470 18.69 -20.54 -36.84
C TYR A 470 19.46 -21.85 -37.01
N ILE A 471 19.60 -22.64 -35.94
CA ILE A 471 19.95 -24.07 -36.04
C ILE A 471 18.90 -24.88 -35.29
N VAL A 472 18.31 -25.84 -36.02
CA VAL A 472 17.43 -26.92 -35.52
C VAL A 472 18.17 -28.26 -35.71
N GLY A 473 18.06 -29.14 -34.72
CA GLY A 473 18.40 -30.58 -34.79
C GLY A 473 19.82 -30.93 -34.31
N THR A 474 20.12 -32.00 -33.58
CA THR A 474 19.43 -33.29 -33.34
C THR A 474 20.04 -34.01 -32.12
N GLU A 475 19.38 -35.09 -31.70
CA GLU A 475 19.67 -36.03 -30.62
C GLU A 475 21.11 -36.58 -30.49
N GLY A 476 21.48 -36.89 -29.24
CA GLY A 476 22.07 -38.18 -28.86
C GLY A 476 23.60 -38.27 -28.77
N LEU A 477 24.14 -38.36 -27.55
CA LEU A 477 25.05 -39.46 -27.16
C LEU A 477 25.32 -39.49 -25.64
N ARG A 478 25.14 -40.67 -25.05
CA ARG A 478 25.61 -41.05 -23.71
C ARG A 478 27.14 -41.05 -23.66
N ARG A 479 27.75 -40.55 -22.58
CA ARG A 479 28.97 -41.16 -22.00
C ARG A 479 29.13 -40.81 -20.50
N ARG A 480 29.60 -41.83 -19.78
CA ARG A 480 29.71 -41.95 -18.31
C ARG A 480 30.99 -41.31 -17.76
N LEU A 481 30.91 -41.00 -16.45
CA LEU A 481 31.95 -41.11 -15.41
C LEU A 481 33.20 -40.22 -15.48
N ARG A 482 33.40 -39.39 -14.44
CA ARG A 482 34.30 -39.73 -13.32
C ARG A 482 34.10 -38.81 -12.12
N VAL A 483 33.99 -39.45 -10.96
CA VAL A 483 34.06 -38.90 -9.61
C VAL A 483 35.54 -38.73 -9.27
N HIS A 484 35.93 -37.57 -8.72
CA HIS A 484 37.14 -37.46 -7.91
C HIS A 484 36.79 -36.93 -6.52
N ALA A 485 36.95 -37.81 -5.54
CA ALA A 485 36.98 -37.49 -4.13
C ALA A 485 38.38 -37.00 -3.73
N LEU A 486 38.45 -35.99 -2.88
CA LEU A 486 39.61 -35.72 -2.03
C LEU A 486 39.12 -35.56 -0.58
N ARG A 487 39.48 -36.57 0.22
CA ARG A 487 39.69 -36.55 1.68
C ARG A 487 40.92 -35.65 1.97
N SER A 488 41.18 -35.02 3.12
CA SER A 488 40.71 -35.16 4.51
C SER A 488 41.45 -34.15 5.43
N THR A 489 40.89 -33.96 6.65
CA THR A 489 41.50 -33.56 7.95
C THR A 489 41.69 -32.06 8.28
N PRO A 490 41.73 -31.66 9.57
CA PRO A 490 40.95 -32.11 10.75
C PRO A 490 40.37 -30.95 11.61
N SER A 491 39.51 -31.30 12.58
CA SER A 491 38.86 -30.43 13.59
C SER A 491 39.70 -30.32 14.91
N PRO A 492 39.24 -29.67 16.00
CA PRO A 492 39.47 -28.27 16.37
C PRO A 492 40.32 -28.12 17.66
N ARG A 493 40.91 -26.94 17.89
CA ARG A 493 41.55 -26.60 19.17
C ARG A 493 40.61 -25.80 20.06
N SER A 494 40.46 -26.29 21.29
CA SER A 494 39.87 -25.62 22.45
C SER A 494 40.76 -24.49 22.96
N ILE A 495 40.15 -23.38 23.38
CA ILE A 495 40.78 -22.36 24.21
C ILE A 495 39.85 -22.08 25.40
N HIS A 496 40.34 -22.42 26.58
CA HIS A 496 39.85 -22.01 27.89
C HIS A 496 40.32 -20.59 28.23
N ARG A 497 39.45 -19.79 28.92
CA ARG A 497 39.72 -18.95 30.12
C ARG A 497 38.54 -17.95 30.36
N PRO A 498 38.39 -17.31 31.53
CA PRO A 498 37.80 -17.81 32.79
C PRO A 498 36.63 -16.87 33.27
N PRO A 499 36.03 -17.02 34.47
CA PRO A 499 34.80 -16.31 34.83
C PRO A 499 35.08 -14.92 35.43
N LEU A 500 34.15 -13.98 35.24
CA LEU A 500 34.06 -12.72 35.96
C LEU A 500 32.79 -12.69 36.80
N SER A 501 32.98 -12.53 38.10
CA SER A 501 32.01 -12.11 39.09
C SER A 501 31.94 -10.58 39.15
N THR A 502 30.74 -10.01 39.05
CA THR A 502 30.12 -8.90 39.82
C THR A 502 29.10 -8.18 38.95
#